data_AF-A0A3P6CD30-F1
#
_entry.id   AF-A0A3P6CD30-F1
#
_cell.length_a   1.000
_cell.length_b   1.000
_cell.length_c   1.000
_cell.angle_alpha   90.00
_cell.angle_beta   90.00
_cell.angle_gamma   90.00
#
_symmetry.space_group_name_H-M   'P 1'
#
loop_
_entity.id
_entity.type
_entity.pdbx_description
1 polymer ?
#
loop_
_entity_poly.entity_id
_entity_poly.type
_entity_poly.pdbx_seq_one_letter_code
_entity_poly.pdbx_strand_id
1 'polypeptide(L)'
;MKKSPLPVQNVNRSDKNVAGKEALVKLLRWHFGHGDFRGKQLEAIQAVVSGRDCFCLMPTGGGKSICYQIPALAKPGIVLVVSPLIGKKNLIPFL
;
A
#
# COMPACT_ATOMS: atom_id res chain seq x y z
N MET A 1 13.12 -2.70 19.63
CA MET A 1 13.03 -1.63 18.61
C MET A 1 12.12 -0.53 19.13
N LYS A 2 12.65 0.64 19.45
CA LYS A 2 11.86 1.82 19.80
C LYS A 2 11.11 2.26 18.54
N LYS A 3 9.81 1.96 18.43
CA LYS A 3 8.98 2.53 17.36
C LYS A 3 8.82 4.01 17.68
N SER A 4 9.60 4.85 17.01
CA SER A 4 9.34 6.29 16.97
C SER A 4 7.95 6.54 16.35
N PRO A 5 7.30 7.66 16.68
CA PRO A 5 5.96 7.97 16.21
C PRO A 5 5.88 7.87 14.69
N LEU A 6 4.80 7.29 14.17
CA LEU A 6 4.54 7.20 12.74
C LEU A 6 4.70 8.60 12.12
N PRO A 7 5.40 8.76 10.98
CA PRO A 7 5.56 10.05 10.29
C PRO A 7 4.24 10.64 9.74
N VAL A 8 3.08 10.09 10.11
CA VAL A 8 1.75 10.44 9.62
C VAL A 8 0.90 11.15 10.69
N GLN A 9 1.45 11.44 11.88
CA GLN A 9 0.67 12.07 12.97
C GLN A 9 0.25 13.54 12.71
N ASN A 10 0.58 14.15 11.57
CA ASN A 10 0.12 15.49 11.20
C ASN A 10 -0.12 15.64 9.69
N VAL A 11 -0.98 14.80 9.11
CA VAL A 11 -1.55 15.13 7.78
C VAL A 11 -2.66 16.15 8.02
N ASN A 12 -2.30 17.43 7.97
CA ASN A 12 -3.25 18.52 7.87
C ASN A 12 -4.23 18.21 6.74
N ARG A 13 -5.52 18.24 7.07
CA ARG A 13 -6.68 17.80 6.27
C ARG A 13 -6.89 18.57 4.94
N SER A 14 -5.92 19.39 4.52
CA SER A 14 -6.07 20.40 3.45
C SER A 14 -5.23 20.17 2.19
N ASP A 15 -4.24 19.28 2.20
CA ASP A 15 -3.46 19.02 0.98
C ASP A 15 -4.14 17.99 0.09
N LYS A 16 -4.75 18.46 -1.00
CA LYS A 16 -5.18 17.67 -2.16
C LYS A 16 -4.00 17.03 -2.91
N ASN A 17 -2.95 16.60 -2.22
CA ASN A 17 -1.81 15.96 -2.83
C ASN A 17 -2.09 14.48 -2.98
N VAL A 18 -2.39 14.07 -4.22
CA VAL A 18 -2.22 12.70 -4.69
C VAL A 18 -0.90 12.19 -4.11
N ALA A 19 -0.94 11.18 -3.24
CA ALA A 19 0.25 10.78 -2.47
C ALA A 19 1.44 10.57 -3.42
N GLY A 20 2.37 11.52 -3.40
CA GLY A 20 3.49 11.54 -4.33
C GLY A 20 4.35 10.29 -4.18
N LYS A 21 5.06 9.90 -5.25
CA LYS A 21 5.92 8.70 -5.26
C LYS A 21 6.81 8.62 -4.01
N GLU A 22 7.42 9.72 -3.60
CA GLU A 22 8.30 9.78 -2.43
C GLU A 22 7.60 9.42 -1.11
N ALA A 23 6.37 9.90 -0.91
CA ALA A 23 5.59 9.58 0.29
C ALA A 23 5.25 8.08 0.32
N LEU A 24 4.88 7.52 -0.83
CA LEU A 24 4.60 6.08 -0.96
C LEU A 24 5.85 5.22 -0.72
N VAL A 25 7.02 5.64 -1.22
CA VAL A 25 8.29 4.95 -0.96
C VAL A 25 8.68 5.03 0.52
N LYS A 26 8.41 6.16 1.19
CA LYS A 26 8.64 6.27 2.65
C LYS A 26 7.78 5.27 3.43
N LEU A 27 6.49 5.13 3.08
CA LEU A 27 5.61 4.12 3.68
C LEU A 27 6.12 2.71 3.42
N LEU A 28 6.51 2.41 2.18
CA LEU A 28 7.07 1.13 1.79
C LEU A 28 8.31 0.77 2.62
N ARG A 29 9.27 1.70 2.74
CA ARG A 29 10.48 1.52 3.54
C ARG A 29 10.16 1.32 5.01
N TRP A 30 9.27 2.14 5.58
CA TRP A 30 8.95 2.12 7.00
C TRP A 30 8.23 0.84 7.44
N HIS A 31 7.26 0.38 6.65
CA HIS A 31 6.41 -0.75 7.03
C HIS A 31 6.91 -2.10 6.51
N PHE A 32 7.62 -2.13 5.37
CA PHE A 32 8.02 -3.37 4.69
C PHE A 32 9.53 -3.50 4.49
N GLY A 33 10.33 -2.47 4.78
CA GLY A 33 11.79 -2.51 4.63
C GLY A 33 12.28 -2.58 3.18
N HIS A 34 11.42 -2.31 2.19
CA HIS A 34 11.80 -2.34 0.78
C HIS A 34 12.27 -0.96 0.29
N GLY A 35 13.36 -0.93 -0.48
CA GLY A 35 13.99 0.31 -0.94
C GLY A 35 13.20 1.08 -2.00
N ASP A 36 12.49 0.37 -2.88
CA ASP A 36 11.61 0.94 -3.91
C ASP A 36 10.57 -0.11 -4.37
N PHE A 37 9.55 0.34 -5.11
CA PHE A 37 8.54 -0.50 -5.73
C PHE A 37 9.11 -1.34 -6.87
N ARG A 38 8.51 -2.52 -7.09
CA ARG A 38 8.91 -3.46 -8.14
C ARG A 38 7.90 -3.42 -9.29
N GLY A 39 8.39 -3.53 -10.52
CA GLY A 39 7.56 -3.66 -11.72
C GLY A 39 6.46 -2.59 -11.76
N LYS A 40 5.21 -3.04 -11.88
CA LYS A 40 4.02 -2.19 -12.03
C LYS A 40 3.30 -1.81 -10.72
N GLN A 41 3.93 -2.06 -9.56
CA GLN A 41 3.31 -1.79 -8.25
C GLN A 41 2.98 -0.31 -8.05
N LEU A 42 3.91 0.59 -8.38
CA LEU A 42 3.71 2.03 -8.17
C LEU A 42 2.55 2.56 -9.02
N GLU A 43 2.45 2.17 -10.30
CA GLU A 43 1.36 2.62 -11.17
C GLU A 43 0.00 2.11 -10.67
N ALA A 44 -0.08 0.86 -10.19
CA ALA A 44 -1.29 0.31 -9.59
C ALA A 44 -1.71 1.06 -8.33
N ILE A 45 -0.76 1.32 -7.41
CA ILE A 45 -1.01 2.07 -6.18
C ILE A 45 -1.46 3.50 -6.50
N GLN A 46 -0.78 4.17 -7.44
CA GLN A 46 -1.15 5.53 -7.84
C GLN A 46 -2.53 5.58 -8.47
N ALA A 47 -2.95 4.58 -9.25
CA ALA A 47 -4.31 4.49 -9.75
C ALA A 47 -5.33 4.45 -8.59
N VAL A 48 -5.15 3.53 -7.64
CA VAL A 48 -6.04 3.36 -6.47
C VAL A 48 -6.06 4.60 -5.58
N VAL A 49 -4.89 5.18 -5.29
CA VAL A 49 -4.78 6.42 -4.50
C VAL A 49 -5.37 7.62 -5.25
N SER A 50 -5.44 7.60 -6.58
CA SER A 50 -6.15 8.61 -7.37
C SER A 50 -7.66 8.36 -7.47
N GLY A 51 -8.19 7.30 -6.85
CA GLY A 51 -9.59 6.92 -6.93
C GLY A 51 -9.99 6.29 -8.27
N ARG A 52 -9.03 5.74 -9.02
CA ARG A 52 -9.27 4.99 -10.26
C ARG A 52 -9.26 3.50 -9.98
N ASP A 53 -10.14 2.78 -10.67
CA ASP A 53 -10.13 1.32 -10.67
C ASP A 53 -8.86 0.78 -11.34
N CYS A 54 -8.36 -0.34 -10.83
CA CYS A 54 -7.14 -0.97 -11.33
C CYS A 54 -7.31 -2.49 -11.38
N PHE A 55 -7.10 -3.07 -12.56
CA PHE A 55 -6.92 -4.50 -12.73
C PHE A 55 -5.42 -4.80 -12.78
N CYS A 56 -4.92 -5.57 -11.81
CA CYS A 56 -3.50 -5.84 -11.66
C CYS A 56 -3.18 -7.31 -11.96
N LEU A 57 -2.52 -7.57 -13.08
CA LEU A 57 -2.05 -8.90 -13.45
C LEU A 57 -0.57 -9.04 -13.07
N MET A 58 -0.29 -9.88 -12.08
CA MET A 58 1.09 -10.15 -11.63
C MET A 58 1.27 -11.63 -11.29
N PRO A 59 2.45 -12.21 -11.54
CA PRO A 59 2.75 -13.59 -11.17
C PRO A 59 2.69 -13.79 -9.66
N THR A 60 2.50 -15.04 -9.22
CA THR A 60 2.66 -15.43 -7.81
C THR A 60 4.04 -14.99 -7.30
N GLY A 61 4.10 -14.43 -6.09
CA GLY A 61 5.33 -13.84 -5.54
C GLY A 61 5.71 -12.46 -6.10
N GLY A 62 4.97 -11.93 -7.09
CA GLY A 62 5.18 -10.57 -7.61
C GLY A 62 4.83 -9.44 -6.63
N GLY A 63 4.26 -9.76 -5.47
CA GLY A 63 3.91 -8.79 -4.43
C GLY A 63 2.68 -7.97 -4.77
N LYS A 64 1.57 -8.62 -5.17
CA LYS A 64 0.28 -7.94 -5.40
C LYS A 64 -0.28 -7.37 -4.09
N SER A 65 0.04 -7.98 -2.95
CA SER A 65 -0.35 -7.48 -1.62
C SER A 65 -0.03 -6.01 -1.40
N ILE A 66 1.18 -5.60 -1.81
CA ILE A 66 1.66 -4.24 -1.65
C ILE A 66 0.74 -3.24 -2.36
N CYS A 67 0.11 -3.65 -3.48
CA CYS A 67 -0.76 -2.80 -4.28
C CYS A 67 -2.05 -2.39 -3.57
N TYR A 68 -2.52 -3.14 -2.56
CA TYR A 68 -3.67 -2.76 -1.73
C TYR A 68 -3.29 -2.38 -0.29
N GLN A 69 -2.17 -2.89 0.24
CA GLN A 69 -1.70 -2.55 1.59
C GLN A 69 -1.13 -1.14 1.69
N ILE A 70 -0.39 -0.67 0.68
CA ILE A 70 0.13 0.71 0.69
C ILE A 70 -0.99 1.74 0.63
N PRO A 71 -2.01 1.62 -0.25
CA PRO A 71 -3.18 2.49 -0.21
C PRO A 71 -3.89 2.51 1.14
N ALA A 72 -3.97 1.37 1.84
CA ALA A 72 -4.58 1.28 3.17
C ALA A 72 -3.85 2.11 4.24
N LEU A 73 -2.54 2.33 4.05
CA LEU A 73 -1.72 3.17 4.94
C LEU A 73 -1.68 4.63 4.47
N ALA A 74 -1.81 4.87 3.16
CA ALA A 74 -1.65 6.19 2.57
C ALA A 74 -2.90 7.08 2.68
N LYS A 75 -4.09 6.48 2.83
CA LYS A 75 -5.36 7.21 2.93
C LYS A 75 -6.09 6.92 4.24
N PRO A 76 -6.78 7.90 4.83
CA PRO A 76 -7.72 7.64 5.90
C PRO A 76 -8.89 6.79 5.37
N GLY A 77 -9.34 5.81 6.16
CA GLY A 77 -10.45 4.92 5.81
C GLY A 77 -10.11 3.45 6.04
N ILE A 78 -10.91 2.59 5.43
CA ILE A 78 -10.77 1.12 5.52
C ILE A 78 -10.59 0.56 4.11
N VAL A 79 -9.67 -0.39 3.95
CA VAL A 79 -9.53 -1.20 2.74
C VAL A 79 -10.14 -2.58 2.99
N LEU A 80 -11.18 -2.92 2.20
CA LEU A 80 -11.81 -4.23 2.24
C LEU A 80 -11.12 -5.17 1.24
N VAL A 81 -10.56 -6.26 1.73
CA VAL A 81 -9.94 -7.30 0.89
C VAL A 81 -10.83 -8.53 0.91
N VAL A 82 -11.35 -8.91 -0.26
CA VAL A 82 -12.17 -10.12 -0.43
C VAL A 82 -11.28 -11.22 -0.99
N SER A 83 -11.18 -12.34 -0.27
CA SER A 83 -10.44 -13.53 -0.70
C SER A 83 -11.36 -14.74 -0.67
N PRO A 84 -11.39 -15.57 -1.74
CA PRO A 84 -12.25 -16.75 -1.80
C PRO A 84 -11.77 -17.90 -0.88
N LEU A 85 -10.55 -17.81 -0.34
CA LEU A 85 -9.99 -18.86 0.52
C LEU A 85 -10.15 -18.50 2.00
N ILE A 86 -10.89 -19.34 2.74
CA ILE A 86 -11.06 -19.24 4.19
C ILE A 86 -9.81 -19.82 4.88
N GLY A 87 -8.81 -18.97 5.13
CA GLY A 87 -7.87 -19.09 6.24
C GLY A 87 -6.87 -20.26 6.25
N LYS A 88 -5.64 -19.99 5.78
CA LYS A 88 -4.46 -20.26 6.63
C LYS A 88 -4.05 -18.93 7.26
N LYS A 89 -3.75 -18.93 8.55
CA LYS A 89 -3.46 -17.75 9.40
C LYS A 89 -2.40 -16.77 8.85
N ASN A 90 -1.72 -17.09 7.75
CA ASN A 90 -0.61 -16.34 7.16
C ASN A 90 -0.79 -16.03 5.65
N LEU A 91 -1.98 -16.14 5.05
CA LEU A 91 -2.12 -16.00 3.58
C LEU A 91 -2.20 -14.54 3.09
N ILE A 92 -2.79 -13.65 3.88
CA ILE A 92 -2.98 -12.23 3.54
C ILE A 92 -1.66 -11.45 3.37
N PRO A 93 -0.55 -11.74 4.08
CA PRO A 93 0.72 -11.07 3.78
C PRO A 93 1.41 -11.52 2.47
N PHE A 94 0.95 -12.60 1.80
CA PHE A 94 1.64 -13.19 0.64
C PHE A 94 0.90 -13.10 -0.71
N LEU A 95 -0.39 -12.75 -0.72
CA LEU A 95 -1.19 -12.59 -1.95
C LEU A 95 -1.21 -11.15 -2.40
#